data_AF-A0A9W9SLJ1-F1
#
_entry.id   AF-A0A9W9SLJ1-F1
#
_cell.length_a   1.000
_cell.length_b   1.000
_cell.length_c   1.000
_cell.angle_alpha   90.00
_cell.angle_beta   90.00
_cell.angle_gamma   90.00
#
_symmetry.space_group_name_H-M   'P 1'
#
loop_
_entity.id
_entity.type
_entity.pdbx_description
1 polymer ?
#
loop_
_entity_poly.entity_id
_entity_poly.type
_entity_poly.pdbx_seq_one_letter_code
_entity_poly.pdbx_strand_id
1 'polypeptide(L)'
;MDLLPLEIIQQILADLPDFESLQCMILTSRRFLEAFHDREKWVLCQILEQSIPRTLWFDAHVAFMASQLPLYQHWQARKQVMEFYLVRDVQTFHASFQPRLSHRLALSKFYRIVEHWSSVFASYTLRFYRIDGELRESPLDPVPVSDSEYIRIERDL
;
A
#
# COMPACT_ATOMS: atom_id res chain seq x y z
N MET A 1 17.71 4.98 29.73
CA MET A 1 17.72 4.58 28.31
C MET A 1 19.13 4.43 27.75
N ASP A 2 20.20 4.84 28.46
CA ASP A 2 21.57 4.83 27.92
C ASP A 2 22.30 3.47 27.86
N LEU A 3 21.64 2.38 28.23
CA LEU A 3 22.27 1.06 28.45
C LEU A 3 21.88 -0.01 27.41
N LEU A 4 20.96 0.27 26.48
CA LEU A 4 20.55 -0.73 25.50
C LEU A 4 21.60 -0.85 24.38
N PRO A 5 22.06 -2.08 24.06
CA PRO A 5 22.92 -2.31 22.90
C PRO A 5 22.26 -1.80 21.62
N LEU A 6 23.09 -1.39 20.65
CA LEU A 6 22.64 -0.85 19.37
C LEU A 6 21.69 -1.80 18.66
N GLU A 7 22.01 -3.10 18.72
CA GLU A 7 21.26 -4.19 18.10
C GLU A 7 19.85 -4.30 18.68
N ILE A 8 19.70 -4.08 19.99
CA ILE A 8 18.39 -4.10 20.65
C ILE A 8 17.57 -2.88 20.23
N ILE A 9 18.20 -1.71 20.12
CA ILE A 9 17.53 -0.50 19.63
C ILE A 9 17.05 -0.70 18.18
N GLN A 10 17.88 -1.30 17.33
CA GLN A 10 17.53 -1.62 15.95
C GLN A 10 16.37 -2.61 15.88
N GLN A 11 16.38 -3.66 16.71
CA GLN A 11 15.28 -4.62 16.78
C GLN A 11 13.97 -3.95 17.22
N ILE A 12 14.02 -3.10 18.26
CA ILE A 12 12.85 -2.32 18.69
C ILE A 12 12.30 -1.47 17.55
N LEU A 13 13.18 -0.80 16.78
CA LEU A 13 12.77 0.02 15.63
C LEU A 13 12.13 -0.81 14.52
N ALA A 14 12.62 -2.03 14.28
CA ALA A 14 12.09 -2.94 13.26
C ALA A 14 10.76 -3.60 13.65
N ASP A 15 10.50 -3.74 14.94
CA ASP A 15 9.27 -4.32 15.49
C ASP A 15 8.15 -3.27 15.67
N LEU A 16 8.36 -2.03 15.17
CA LEU A 16 7.34 -1.00 15.20
C LEU A 16 6.19 -1.32 14.22
N PRO A 17 4.94 -1.02 14.61
CA PRO A 17 3.76 -1.41 13.83
C PRO A 17 3.61 -0.63 12.52
N ASP A 18 4.14 0.59 12.46
CA ASP A 18 4.02 1.46 11.29
C ASP A 18 5.15 2.49 11.21
N PHE A 19 5.20 3.17 10.06
CA PHE A 19 6.17 4.22 9.78
C PHE A 19 5.95 5.50 10.59
N GLU A 20 4.75 5.73 11.12
CA GLU A 20 4.44 6.92 11.93
C GLU A 20 5.07 6.78 13.32
N SER A 21 4.91 5.61 13.93
CA SER A 21 5.58 5.21 15.18
C SER A 21 7.10 5.26 15.03
N LEU A 22 7.63 4.80 13.89
CA LEU A 22 9.05 4.92 13.57
C LEU A 22 9.49 6.38 13.53
N GLN A 23 8.75 7.24 12.83
CA GLN A 23 9.04 8.66 12.74
C GLN A 23 9.05 9.33 14.12
N CYS A 24 8.07 9.02 14.98
CA CYS A 24 8.05 9.54 16.35
C CYS A 24 9.27 9.08 17.15
N MET A 25 9.64 7.80 17.08
CA MET A 25 10.79 7.24 17.81
C MET A 25 12.12 7.87 17.40
N ILE A 26 12.39 8.00 16.09
CA ILE A 26 13.64 8.60 15.61
C ILE A 26 13.74 10.10 15.94
N LEU A 27 12.61 10.81 16.01
CA LEU A 27 12.58 12.23 16.40
C LEU A 27 12.73 12.43 17.92
N THR A 28 12.44 11.40 18.72
CA THR A 28 12.47 11.50 20.19
C THR A 28 13.91 11.49 20.74
N SER A 29 14.83 10.77 20.11
CA SER A 29 16.22 10.72 20.56
C SER A 29 17.19 10.49 19.41
N ARG A 30 18.32 11.20 19.48
CA ARG A 30 19.44 11.06 18.56
C ARG A 30 19.97 9.62 18.46
N ARG A 31 19.91 8.85 19.55
CA ARG A 31 20.38 7.44 19.57
C ARG A 31 19.49 6.54 18.70
N PHE A 32 18.17 6.78 18.67
CA PHE A 32 17.26 6.07 17.76
C PHE A 32 17.52 6.46 16.30
N LEU A 33 17.80 7.74 16.04
CA LEU A 33 18.16 8.21 14.70
C LEU A 33 19.46 7.56 14.20
N GLU A 34 20.50 7.50 15.03
CA GLU A 34 21.78 6.88 14.70
C GLU A 34 21.62 5.36 14.47
N ALA A 35 20.87 4.67 15.35
CA ALA A 35 20.56 3.26 15.20
C ALA A 35 19.75 2.94 13.94
N PHE A 36 18.81 3.82 13.61
CA PHE A 36 18.02 3.73 12.38
C PHE A 36 18.89 3.88 11.13
N HIS A 37 19.77 4.89 11.08
CA HIS A 37 20.62 5.13 9.91
C HIS A 37 21.54 3.95 9.57
N ASP A 38 22.10 3.28 10.59
CA ASP A 38 22.99 2.13 10.40
C ASP A 38 22.29 0.93 9.73
N ARG A 39 20.98 0.76 9.97
CA ARG A 39 20.18 -0.36 9.41
C ARG A 39 18.88 0.07 8.77
N GLU A 40 18.86 1.23 8.13
CA GLU A 40 17.66 1.85 7.57
C GLU A 40 16.87 0.87 6.69
N LYS A 41 17.53 0.31 5.67
CA LYS A 41 16.89 -0.59 4.71
C LYS A 41 16.24 -1.81 5.37
N TRP A 42 16.88 -2.34 6.41
CA TRP A 42 16.40 -3.52 7.12
C TRP A 42 15.18 -3.17 7.99
N VAL A 43 15.27 -2.12 8.82
CA VAL A 43 14.14 -1.63 9.66
C VAL A 43 12.92 -1.36 8.80
N LEU A 44 13.09 -0.65 7.69
CA LEU A 44 11.98 -0.31 6.79
C LEU A 44 11.40 -1.54 6.06
N CYS A 45 12.21 -2.56 5.79
CA CYS A 45 11.71 -3.82 5.21
C CYS A 45 10.83 -4.54 6.23
N GLN A 46 11.27 -4.62 7.48
CA GLN A 46 10.53 -5.31 8.53
C GLN A 46 9.15 -4.69 8.78
N ILE A 47 9.09 -3.37 8.92
CA ILE A 47 7.82 -2.64 9.08
C ILE A 47 6.91 -2.86 7.86
N LEU A 48 7.47 -2.86 6.64
CA LEU A 48 6.68 -3.13 5.44
C LEU A 48 6.12 -4.55 5.41
N GLU A 49 6.95 -5.55 5.71
CA GLU A 49 6.54 -6.96 5.72
C GLU A 49 5.48 -7.27 6.79
N GLN A 50 5.48 -6.51 7.89
CA GLN A 50 4.42 -6.58 8.90
C GLN A 50 3.12 -5.93 8.40
N SER A 51 3.21 -4.86 7.61
CA SER A 51 2.05 -4.11 7.10
C SER A 51 1.41 -4.71 5.84
N ILE A 52 2.18 -5.39 4.99
CA ILE A 52 1.71 -5.96 3.71
C ILE A 52 2.06 -7.45 3.69
N PRO A 53 1.07 -8.35 3.59
CA PRO A 53 1.33 -9.78 3.45
C PRO A 53 2.30 -10.06 2.29
N ARG A 54 3.31 -10.91 2.52
CA ARG A 54 4.34 -11.22 1.50
C ARG A 54 3.75 -11.71 0.17
N THR A 55 2.60 -12.39 0.22
CA THR A 55 1.88 -12.86 -0.97
C THR A 55 1.33 -11.73 -1.83
N LEU A 56 1.01 -10.57 -1.22
CA LEU A 56 0.44 -9.39 -1.86
C LEU A 56 1.47 -8.31 -2.15
N TRP A 57 2.73 -8.50 -1.75
CA TRP A 57 3.77 -7.48 -1.86
C TRP A 57 4.00 -7.03 -3.31
N PHE A 58 4.04 -8.01 -4.23
CA PHE A 58 4.17 -7.77 -5.66
C PHE A 58 2.95 -7.02 -6.22
N ASP A 59 1.75 -7.49 -5.89
CA ASP A 59 0.49 -6.90 -6.34
C ASP A 59 0.33 -5.46 -5.84
N ALA A 60 0.61 -5.21 -4.55
CA ALA A 60 0.58 -3.89 -3.95
C ALA A 60 1.59 -2.96 -4.64
N HIS A 61 2.79 -3.46 -4.93
CA HIS A 61 3.83 -2.67 -5.58
C HIS A 61 3.45 -2.29 -7.02
N VAL A 62 2.98 -3.25 -7.81
CA VAL A 62 2.53 -3.01 -9.20
C VAL A 62 1.34 -2.05 -9.22
N ALA A 63 0.36 -2.23 -8.34
CA ALA A 63 -0.79 -1.34 -8.22
C ALA A 63 -0.36 0.09 -7.84
N PHE A 64 0.62 0.23 -6.94
CA PHE A 64 1.17 1.51 -6.57
C PHE A 64 1.91 2.19 -7.73
N MET A 65 2.78 1.45 -8.43
CA MET A 65 3.45 1.97 -9.64
C MET A 65 2.42 2.41 -10.70
N ALA A 66 1.36 1.62 -10.90
CA ALA A 66 0.26 1.96 -11.80
C ALA A 66 -0.43 3.27 -11.40
N SER A 67 -0.64 3.48 -10.09
CA SER A 67 -1.31 4.68 -9.56
C SER A 67 -0.53 5.98 -9.76
N GLN A 68 0.79 5.92 -9.94
CA GLN A 68 1.63 7.10 -10.16
C GLN A 68 1.69 7.56 -11.63
N LEU A 69 1.12 6.77 -12.54
CA LEU A 69 1.22 7.05 -13.96
C LEU A 69 0.19 8.11 -14.38
N PRO A 70 0.57 9.04 -15.27
CA PRO A 70 -0.33 10.11 -15.68
C PRO A 70 -1.56 9.56 -16.42
N LEU A 71 -2.74 10.13 -16.14
CA LEU A 71 -4.01 9.69 -16.76
C LEU A 71 -3.95 9.72 -18.29
N TYR A 72 -3.28 10.69 -18.90
CA TYR A 72 -3.17 10.77 -20.37
C TYR A 72 -2.27 9.69 -21.01
N GLN A 73 -1.58 8.85 -20.23
CA GLN A 73 -0.70 7.76 -20.70
C GLN A 73 -1.22 6.35 -20.35
N HIS A 74 -2.52 6.20 -20.10
CA HIS A 74 -3.14 4.93 -19.65
C HIS A 74 -2.73 3.68 -20.42
N TRP A 75 -2.48 3.75 -21.74
CA TRP A 75 -2.12 2.57 -22.53
C TRP A 75 -0.66 2.12 -22.32
N GLN A 76 0.29 3.06 -22.24
CA GLN A 76 1.70 2.78 -21.95
C GLN A 76 1.86 2.29 -20.51
N ALA A 77 1.10 2.92 -19.61
CA ALA A 77 1.03 2.55 -18.22
C ALA A 77 0.49 1.13 -18.02
N ARG A 78 -0.65 0.81 -18.67
CA ARG A 78 -1.21 -0.55 -18.67
C ARG A 78 -0.24 -1.56 -19.26
N LYS A 79 0.48 -1.21 -20.33
CA LYS A 79 1.47 -2.10 -20.94
C LYS A 79 2.63 -2.41 -19.98
N GLN A 80 3.22 -1.39 -19.35
CA GLN A 80 4.29 -1.58 -18.35
C GLN A 80 3.80 -2.39 -17.14
N VAL A 81 2.61 -2.10 -16.64
CA VAL A 81 1.99 -2.85 -15.54
C VAL A 81 1.78 -4.32 -15.93
N MET A 82 1.30 -4.58 -17.14
CA MET A 82 1.13 -5.94 -17.66
C MET A 82 2.48 -6.64 -17.83
N GLU A 83 3.49 -5.95 -18.34
CA GLU A 83 4.86 -6.47 -18.48
C GLU A 83 5.45 -6.86 -17.12
N PHE A 84 5.26 -6.03 -16.08
CA PHE A 84 5.65 -6.41 -14.72
C PHE A 84 4.86 -7.62 -14.24
N TYR A 85 3.54 -7.61 -14.39
CA TYR A 85 2.67 -8.69 -13.92
C TYR A 85 2.96 -10.05 -14.57
N LEU A 86 3.25 -10.06 -15.88
CA LEU A 86 3.56 -11.26 -16.65
C LEU A 86 4.91 -11.88 -16.28
N VAL A 87 5.83 -11.10 -15.71
CA VAL A 87 7.17 -11.58 -15.30
C VAL A 87 7.19 -11.99 -13.82
N ARG A 88 6.11 -11.75 -13.07
CA ARG A 88 5.93 -12.09 -11.64
C ARG A 88 6.38 -13.52 -11.30
N ASP A 89 6.00 -14.49 -12.13
CA ASP A 89 6.27 -15.91 -11.87
C ASP A 89 7.64 -16.37 -12.38
N VAL A 90 8.34 -15.52 -13.15
CA VAL A 90 9.61 -15.85 -13.81
C VAL A 90 10.80 -15.14 -13.14
N GLN A 91 10.61 -13.95 -12.57
CA GLN A 91 11.61 -13.25 -11.77
C GLN A 91 11.10 -12.99 -10.36
N THR A 92 11.86 -13.43 -9.37
CA THR A 92 11.72 -12.96 -7.99
C THR A 92 12.06 -11.47 -7.96
N PHE A 93 11.05 -10.63 -8.17
CA PHE A 93 11.08 -9.17 -8.17
C PHE A 93 11.88 -8.55 -7.01
N HIS A 94 11.99 -9.29 -5.90
CA HIS A 94 12.80 -8.95 -4.73
C HIS A 94 14.30 -8.73 -4.99
N ALA A 95 14.91 -9.31 -6.03
CA ALA A 95 16.37 -9.26 -6.20
C ALA A 95 16.88 -7.94 -6.81
N SER A 96 16.11 -7.32 -7.71
CA SER A 96 16.50 -6.09 -8.42
C SER A 96 15.87 -4.84 -7.83
N PHE A 97 14.82 -4.98 -7.04
CA PHE A 97 14.04 -3.85 -6.55
C PHE A 97 14.55 -3.33 -5.20
N GLN A 98 15.20 -2.15 -5.21
CA GLN A 98 15.64 -1.45 -4.01
C GLN A 98 14.87 -0.14 -3.80
N PRO A 99 13.60 -0.20 -3.34
CA PRO A 99 12.80 1.01 -3.15
C PRO A 99 13.38 1.88 -2.04
N ARG A 100 13.49 3.18 -2.33
CA ARG A 100 13.85 4.23 -1.36
C ARG A 100 12.78 4.33 -0.26
N LEU A 101 13.15 4.87 0.92
CA LEU A 101 12.26 5.08 2.06
C LEU A 101 10.93 5.78 1.68
N SER A 102 11.00 6.84 0.88
CA SER A 102 9.81 7.57 0.41
C SER A 102 8.83 6.67 -0.35
N HIS A 103 9.35 5.77 -1.18
CA HIS A 103 8.57 4.81 -1.95
C HIS A 103 7.86 3.80 -1.04
N ARG A 104 8.59 3.30 -0.04
CA ARG A 104 8.11 2.34 0.96
C ARG A 104 6.96 2.91 1.79
N LEU A 105 7.12 4.15 2.24
CA LEU A 105 6.10 4.85 3.02
C LEU A 105 4.84 5.13 2.19
N ALA A 106 5.02 5.57 0.94
CA ALA A 106 3.90 5.83 0.05
C ALA A 106 3.15 4.52 -0.33
N LEU A 107 3.88 3.42 -0.53
CA LEU A 107 3.30 2.10 -0.78
C LEU A 107 2.47 1.59 0.40
N SER A 108 2.97 1.70 1.64
CA SER A 108 2.23 1.29 2.84
C SER A 108 0.95 2.11 3.02
N LYS A 109 1.01 3.43 2.82
CA LYS A 109 -0.18 4.29 2.85
C LYS A 109 -1.19 3.90 1.77
N PHE A 110 -0.72 3.66 0.54
CA PHE A 110 -1.56 3.22 -0.55
C PHE A 110 -2.24 1.88 -0.25
N TYR A 111 -1.50 0.90 0.28
CA TYR A 111 -2.06 -0.39 0.67
C TYR A 111 -3.17 -0.24 1.72
N ARG A 112 -2.95 0.56 2.78
CA ARG A 112 -3.99 0.84 3.79
C ARG A 112 -5.25 1.45 3.19
N ILE A 113 -5.11 2.34 2.19
CA ILE A 113 -6.24 2.94 1.48
C ILE A 113 -6.99 1.85 0.68
N VAL A 114 -6.27 1.02 -0.07
CA VAL A 114 -6.86 -0.07 -0.86
C VAL A 114 -7.56 -1.07 0.04
N GLU A 115 -6.95 -1.47 1.15
CA GLU A 115 -7.54 -2.38 2.13
C GLU A 115 -8.82 -1.80 2.73
N HIS A 116 -8.80 -0.53 3.15
CA HIS A 116 -9.97 0.16 3.67
C HIS A 116 -11.13 0.15 2.67
N TRP A 117 -10.90 0.60 1.43
CA TRP A 117 -11.94 0.63 0.41
C TRP A 117 -12.39 -0.77 -0.02
N SER A 118 -11.49 -1.75 -0.03
CA SER A 118 -11.86 -3.15 -0.30
C SER A 118 -12.77 -3.70 0.80
N SER A 119 -12.49 -3.39 2.06
CA SER A 119 -13.33 -3.77 3.21
C SER A 119 -14.70 -3.09 3.17
N VAL A 120 -14.75 -1.79 2.84
CA VAL A 120 -16.00 -1.04 2.66
C VAL A 120 -16.81 -1.62 1.50
N PHE A 121 -16.17 -1.88 0.36
CA PHE A 121 -16.81 -2.47 -0.82
C PHE A 121 -17.33 -3.88 -0.52
N ALA A 122 -16.53 -4.74 0.14
CA ALA A 122 -16.95 -6.07 0.53
C ALA A 122 -18.15 -6.01 1.49
N SER A 123 -18.10 -5.14 2.49
CA SER A 123 -19.20 -4.95 3.45
C SER A 123 -20.47 -4.43 2.78
N TYR A 124 -20.33 -3.49 1.84
CA TYR A 124 -21.44 -2.99 1.04
C TYR A 124 -22.01 -4.12 0.17
N THR A 125 -21.17 -4.78 -0.62
CA THR A 125 -21.59 -5.88 -1.52
C THR A 125 -22.27 -7.01 -0.76
N LEU A 126 -21.71 -7.45 0.37
CA LEU A 126 -22.28 -8.51 1.22
C LEU A 126 -23.61 -8.11 1.88
N ARG A 127 -23.90 -6.80 2.02
CA ARG A 127 -25.19 -6.31 2.49
C ARG A 127 -26.31 -6.53 1.45
N PHE A 128 -25.97 -6.57 0.17
CA PHE A 128 -26.93 -6.74 -0.93
C PHE A 128 -26.90 -8.15 -1.53
N TYR A 129 -25.73 -8.78 -1.54
CA TYR A 129 -25.47 -10.09 -2.13
C TYR A 129 -24.98 -11.04 -1.03
N ARG A 130 -25.92 -11.80 -0.45
CA ARG A 130 -25.57 -12.89 0.48
C ARG A 130 -24.82 -13.97 -0.31
N ILE A 131 -23.76 -14.51 0.28
CA ILE A 131 -22.95 -15.61 -0.32
C ILE A 131 -23.81 -16.87 -0.56
N ASP A 132 -24.96 -16.96 0.11
CA ASP A 132 -25.93 -18.06 0.04
C ASP A 132 -26.81 -18.04 -1.23
N GLY A 133 -26.62 -17.09 -2.14
CA GLY A 133 -27.29 -17.06 -3.46
C GLY A 133 -28.71 -16.49 -3.48
N GLU A 134 -29.28 -16.13 -2.33
CA GLU A 134 -30.56 -15.40 -2.28
C GLU A 134 -30.32 -13.91 -2.49
N LEU A 135 -30.53 -13.46 -3.73
CA LEU A 135 -30.65 -12.05 -4.08
C LEU A 135 -31.83 -11.45 -3.31
N ARG A 136 -31.57 -10.55 -2.35
CA ARG A 136 -32.56 -9.51 -2.05
C ARG A 136 -32.62 -8.62 -3.29
N GLU A 137 -33.82 -8.35 -3.80
CA GLU A 137 -34.04 -7.48 -4.95
C GLU A 137 -33.09 -6.28 -4.88
N SER A 138 -32.19 -6.18 -5.86
CA SER A 138 -31.23 -5.09 -5.98
C SER A 138 -32.03 -3.80 -6.11
N PRO A 139 -31.93 -2.83 -5.18
CA PRO A 139 -32.41 -1.51 -5.49
C PRO A 139 -31.38 -0.92 -6.44
N LEU A 140 -31.73 -0.88 -7.73
CA LEU A 140 -31.02 -0.23 -8.83
C LEU A 140 -30.00 -1.14 -9.53
N ASP A 141 -30.30 -1.46 -10.80
CA ASP A 141 -29.27 -1.42 -11.83
C ASP A 141 -28.46 -0.14 -11.63
N PRO A 142 -27.11 -0.15 -11.70
CA PRO A 142 -26.34 1.08 -11.60
C PRO A 142 -26.83 2.02 -12.70
N VAL A 143 -27.62 3.01 -12.33
CA VAL A 143 -28.04 4.06 -13.25
C VAL A 143 -26.73 4.70 -13.68
N PRO A 144 -26.37 4.65 -14.99
CA PRO A 144 -25.16 5.29 -15.45
C PRO A 144 -25.20 6.74 -14.98
N VAL A 145 -24.15 7.16 -14.27
CA VAL A 145 -23.98 8.53 -13.79
C VAL A 145 -24.24 9.43 -14.99
N SER A 146 -25.29 10.25 -14.92
CA SER A 146 -25.64 11.08 -16.06
C SER A 146 -24.50 12.07 -16.32
N ASP A 147 -24.32 12.50 -17.56
CA ASP A 147 -23.25 13.42 -17.95
C ASP A 147 -23.23 14.68 -17.04
N SER A 148 -24.39 15.11 -16.55
CA SER A 148 -24.55 16.20 -15.60
C SER A 148 -23.96 15.94 -14.20
N GLU A 149 -24.01 14.72 -13.68
CA GLU A 149 -23.38 14.36 -12.41
C GLU A 149 -21.87 14.20 -12.55
N TYR A 150 -21.41 13.67 -13.70
CA TYR A 150 -19.98 13.59 -14.01
C TYR A 150 -19.34 14.99 -14.06
N ILE A 151 -19.99 15.94 -14.73
CA ILE A 151 -19.56 17.35 -14.81
C ILE A 151 -19.57 18.02 -13.44
N ARG A 152 -20.49 17.65 -12.54
CA ARG A 152 -20.53 18.22 -11.17
C ARG A 152 -19.33 17.74 -10.36
N ILE A 153 -18.99 16.46 -10.45
CA ILE A 153 -17.85 15.86 -9.72
C ILE A 153 -16.52 16.41 -10.23
N GLU A 154 -16.36 16.63 -11.54
CA GLU A 154 -15.16 17.29 -12.11
C GLU A 154 -14.98 18.74 -11.66
N ARG A 155 -16.07 19.42 -11.26
CA ARG A 155 -16.02 20.81 -10.78
C ARG A 155 -15.65 20.96 -9.32
N ASP A 156 -15.87 19.91 -8.52
CA ASP A 156 -15.65 19.89 -7.08
C ASP A 156 -14.29 19.26 -6.69
N LEU A 157 -13.49 18.82 -7.69
CA LEU A 157 -12.09 18.38 -7.59
C LEU A 157 -11.13 19.49 -8.02
#